data_AF-A0A2C5Y5V2-F1
#
_entry.id   AF-A0A2C5Y5V2-F1
#
_cell.length_a   1.000
_cell.length_b   1.000
_cell.length_c   1.000
_cell.angle_alpha   90.00
_cell.angle_beta   90.00
_cell.angle_gamma   90.00
#
_symmetry.space_group_name_H-M   'P 1'
#
loop_
_entity.id
_entity.type
_entity.pdbx_description
1 polymer ?
#
loop_
_entity_poly.entity_id
_entity_poly.type
_entity_poly.pdbx_seq_one_letter_code
_entity_poly.pdbx_strand_id
1 'polypeptide(L)'
;MNQMICAWLMLIPLFHTGEAVQQNNGCIRIRNEGHQPIVDVNVIHKYESEHSDKHTWGKVYPGVITKGEAGVTYNTGLGTTGSDWWFITWTSTDEKVYITSPSNAAILKDQYRGALVHFEDMSHILEIAINNILRIQDLPTFEDAVADIETGSLIAIAMFNDQSTVGFKQHMLTDEDIEQCTTVVIKEDNSIVLQSLSGSSSTITTATDKELIDAVFAHRYQNTIPSADTTNCTRFTKVKPSEGCDDVARRAGVHPDFFKYINSLDTECGNLCAGCWACVALKREAMDASITYTPHGTLLPTIPRNLTCNKFIEMQDDEGCDETALRAGIHPQKFREMNFPDERDCKRSWPNLWACVSTI
;
A
#
# COMPACT_ATOMS: atom_id res chain seq x y z
N MET A 1 -75.81 -43.67 -35.42
CA MET A 1 -74.70 -42.81 -35.89
C MET A 1 -74.73 -41.58 -35.01
N ASN A 2 -73.73 -41.41 -34.14
CA ASN A 2 -73.85 -40.55 -32.96
C ASN A 2 -73.51 -39.07 -33.20
N GLN A 3 -73.98 -38.23 -32.27
CA GLN A 3 -73.92 -36.78 -32.27
C GLN A 3 -72.48 -36.24 -32.17
N MET A 4 -72.24 -35.08 -32.80
CA MET A 4 -71.12 -34.19 -32.43
C MET A 4 -71.57 -33.31 -31.24
N ILE A 5 -70.76 -33.25 -30.19
CA ILE A 5 -70.91 -32.27 -29.10
C ILE A 5 -69.69 -31.35 -29.14
N CYS A 6 -69.90 -30.05 -29.32
CA CYS A 6 -68.87 -29.03 -29.16
C CYS A 6 -68.61 -28.80 -27.67
N ALA A 7 -67.43 -29.16 -27.18
CA ALA A 7 -66.93 -28.76 -25.88
C ALA A 7 -66.10 -27.48 -26.01
N TRP A 8 -66.61 -26.37 -25.48
CA TRP A 8 -65.81 -25.15 -25.31
C TRP A 8 -64.84 -25.35 -24.14
N LEU A 9 -63.55 -25.49 -24.45
CA LEU A 9 -62.48 -25.41 -23.46
C LEU A 9 -62.33 -23.95 -23.02
N MET A 10 -62.80 -23.63 -21.82
CA MET A 10 -62.38 -22.39 -21.14
C MET A 10 -60.89 -22.52 -20.80
N LEU A 11 -60.06 -21.73 -21.48
CA LEU A 11 -58.70 -21.47 -21.03
C LEU A 11 -58.78 -20.64 -19.75
N ILE A 12 -58.65 -21.30 -18.60
CA ILE A 12 -58.31 -20.63 -17.34
C ILE A 12 -56.91 -20.06 -17.55
N PRO A 13 -56.69 -18.73 -17.39
CA PRO A 13 -55.34 -18.20 -17.37
C PRO A 13 -54.62 -18.75 -16.14
N LEU A 14 -53.66 -19.63 -16.37
CA LEU A 14 -52.67 -20.04 -15.38
C LEU A 14 -51.79 -18.83 -15.05
N PHE A 15 -52.21 -18.04 -14.06
CA PHE A 15 -51.38 -17.04 -13.42
C PHE A 15 -50.16 -17.73 -12.78
N HIS A 16 -49.06 -17.82 -13.54
CA HIS A 16 -47.74 -18.15 -13.01
C HIS A 16 -47.19 -16.91 -12.29
N THR A 17 -47.78 -16.56 -11.14
CA THR A 17 -47.20 -15.58 -10.21
C THR A 17 -46.15 -16.26 -9.36
N GLY A 18 -45.00 -16.48 -9.97
CA GLY A 18 -43.79 -17.02 -9.37
C GLY A 18 -42.65 -16.65 -10.31
N GLU A 19 -42.21 -15.39 -10.24
CA GLU A 19 -41.07 -14.91 -11.02
C GLU A 19 -39.84 -15.70 -10.60
N ALA A 20 -39.34 -16.50 -11.54
CA ALA A 20 -38.14 -17.31 -11.34
C ALA A 20 -36.92 -16.41 -11.14
N VAL A 21 -35.84 -16.99 -10.61
CA VAL A 21 -34.57 -16.27 -10.44
C VAL A 21 -34.13 -15.66 -11.78
N GLN A 22 -34.01 -14.34 -11.82
CA GLN A 22 -33.62 -13.57 -13.00
C GLN A 22 -32.26 -12.92 -12.75
N GLN A 23 -31.33 -13.09 -13.70
CA GLN A 23 -30.06 -12.36 -13.72
C GLN A 23 -30.26 -11.00 -14.38
N ASN A 24 -29.78 -9.94 -13.73
CA ASN A 24 -29.92 -8.56 -14.15
C ASN A 24 -28.57 -7.85 -14.23
N ASN A 25 -28.55 -6.75 -14.97
CA ASN A 25 -27.39 -5.90 -15.15
C ASN A 25 -27.71 -4.47 -14.74
N GLY A 26 -26.81 -3.88 -13.95
CA GLY A 26 -26.81 -2.46 -13.59
C GLY A 26 -25.56 -1.72 -14.11
N CYS A 27 -25.55 -0.41 -13.89
CA CYS A 27 -24.35 0.42 -14.05
C CYS A 27 -23.86 1.01 -12.73
N ILE A 28 -22.58 1.40 -12.69
CA ILE A 28 -21.98 2.17 -11.60
C ILE A 28 -21.59 3.54 -12.13
N ARG A 29 -21.77 4.57 -11.30
CA ARG A 29 -21.16 5.89 -11.50
C ARG A 29 -20.63 6.41 -10.17
N ILE A 30 -19.59 7.22 -10.22
CA ILE A 30 -18.97 7.85 -9.06
C ILE A 30 -19.45 9.30 -8.95
N ARG A 31 -19.74 9.77 -7.75
CA ARG A 31 -19.84 11.19 -7.41
C ARG A 31 -18.76 11.55 -6.38
N ASN A 32 -17.93 12.53 -6.71
CA ASN A 32 -17.02 13.13 -5.75
C ASN A 32 -17.68 14.36 -5.12
N GLU A 33 -18.14 14.25 -3.87
CA GLU A 33 -18.56 15.40 -3.05
C GLU A 33 -17.43 15.90 -2.14
N GLY A 34 -16.26 15.25 -2.14
CA GLY A 34 -15.08 15.64 -1.38
C GLY A 34 -14.38 16.90 -1.91
N HIS A 35 -13.54 17.51 -1.06
CA HIS A 35 -12.87 18.78 -1.37
C HIS A 35 -11.64 18.65 -2.30
N GLN A 36 -11.13 17.43 -2.52
CA GLN A 36 -9.95 17.18 -3.36
C GLN A 36 -10.29 16.34 -4.59
N PRO A 37 -9.54 16.47 -5.70
CA PRO A 37 -9.62 15.51 -6.80
C PRO A 37 -9.22 14.11 -6.32
N ILE A 38 -9.99 13.12 -6.78
CA ILE A 38 -9.62 11.72 -6.72
C ILE A 38 -8.68 11.44 -7.90
N VAL A 39 -7.59 10.71 -7.67
CA VAL A 39 -6.63 10.28 -8.70
C VAL A 39 -7.19 9.07 -9.45
N ASP A 40 -7.60 8.05 -8.69
CA ASP A 40 -8.32 6.87 -9.15
C ASP A 40 -9.32 6.39 -8.10
N VAL A 41 -10.37 5.72 -8.54
CA VAL A 41 -11.35 5.05 -7.67
C VAL A 41 -11.73 3.71 -8.28
N ASN A 42 -11.77 2.70 -7.42
CA ASN A 42 -12.02 1.32 -7.78
C ASN A 42 -13.24 0.85 -6.98
N VAL A 43 -14.19 0.24 -7.69
CA VAL A 43 -15.40 -0.34 -7.10
C VAL A 43 -15.40 -1.81 -7.45
N ILE A 44 -15.51 -2.63 -6.41
CA ILE A 44 -15.72 -4.07 -6.53
C ILE A 44 -17.15 -4.34 -6.10
N HIS A 45 -17.89 -5.08 -6.93
CA HIS A 45 -19.15 -5.70 -6.57
C HIS A 45 -19.00 -7.22 -6.62
N LYS A 46 -19.61 -7.92 -5.67
CA LYS A 46 -19.70 -9.37 -5.62
C LYS A 46 -21.13 -9.77 -5.28
N TYR A 47 -21.77 -10.51 -6.18
CA TYR A 47 -23.03 -11.20 -5.89
C TYR A 47 -22.69 -12.67 -5.57
N GLU A 48 -22.67 -12.98 -4.27
CA GLU A 48 -22.10 -14.22 -3.72
C GLU A 48 -20.68 -14.51 -4.26
N SER A 49 -20.32 -15.78 -4.46
CA SER A 49 -19.07 -16.21 -5.09
C SER A 49 -19.21 -16.54 -6.59
N GLU A 50 -20.35 -16.21 -7.20
CA GLU A 50 -20.66 -16.60 -8.59
C GLU A 50 -20.45 -15.46 -9.60
N HIS A 51 -20.69 -14.22 -9.19
CA HIS A 51 -20.44 -13.03 -10.01
C HIS A 51 -19.59 -12.02 -9.23
N SER A 52 -18.56 -11.48 -9.89
CA SER A 52 -17.63 -10.54 -9.29
C SER A 52 -17.13 -9.58 -10.35
N ASP A 53 -17.45 -8.30 -10.17
CA ASP A 53 -17.17 -7.23 -11.10
C ASP A 53 -16.19 -6.22 -10.46
N LYS A 54 -15.17 -5.76 -11.20
CA LYS A 54 -14.22 -4.72 -10.77
C LYS A 54 -14.18 -3.60 -11.81
N HIS A 55 -14.50 -2.39 -11.39
CA HIS A 55 -14.47 -1.18 -12.21
C HIS A 55 -13.48 -0.16 -11.65
N THR A 56 -12.81 0.57 -12.53
CA THR A 56 -11.79 1.55 -12.18
C THR A 56 -12.00 2.83 -13.00
N TRP A 57 -12.27 3.94 -12.32
CA TRP A 57 -12.29 5.26 -12.91
C TRP A 57 -10.97 5.97 -12.58
N GLY A 58 -10.42 6.67 -13.57
CA GLY A 58 -9.34 7.63 -13.33
C GLY A 58 -9.86 8.91 -12.63
N LYS A 59 -9.21 10.04 -12.94
CA LYS A 59 -9.36 11.27 -12.16
C LYS A 59 -10.79 11.82 -12.08
N VAL A 60 -11.33 11.98 -10.87
CA VAL A 60 -12.66 12.58 -10.62
C VAL A 60 -12.54 13.85 -9.77
N TYR A 61 -12.88 15.00 -10.36
CA TYR A 61 -12.83 16.31 -9.66
C TYR A 61 -14.00 16.51 -8.69
N PRO A 62 -13.86 17.37 -7.66
CA PRO A 62 -14.96 17.76 -6.77
C PRO A 62 -16.21 18.24 -7.53
N GLY A 63 -17.39 17.81 -7.08
CA GLY A 63 -18.67 18.11 -7.69
C GLY A 63 -19.01 17.32 -8.96
N VAL A 64 -18.08 16.51 -9.48
CA VAL A 64 -18.31 15.72 -10.72
C VAL A 64 -19.04 14.42 -10.41
N ILE A 65 -19.98 14.06 -11.29
CA ILE A 65 -20.56 12.72 -11.42
C ILE A 65 -20.01 12.11 -12.71
N THR A 66 -19.45 10.90 -12.67
CA THR A 66 -18.96 10.19 -13.85
C THR A 66 -20.13 9.69 -14.72
N LYS A 67 -19.82 9.26 -15.95
CA LYS A 67 -20.78 8.48 -16.74
C LYS A 67 -21.01 7.12 -16.06
N GLY A 68 -22.20 6.55 -16.29
CA GLY A 68 -22.47 5.18 -15.90
C GLY A 68 -21.65 4.20 -16.75
N GLU A 69 -20.95 3.29 -16.09
CA GLU A 69 -20.27 2.15 -16.71
C GLU A 69 -21.05 0.88 -16.34
N ALA A 70 -21.35 0.06 -17.35
CA ALA A 70 -22.14 -1.16 -17.18
C ALA A 70 -21.25 -2.32 -16.73
N GLY A 71 -21.79 -3.19 -15.88
CA GLY A 71 -21.09 -4.38 -15.37
C GLY A 71 -21.31 -4.59 -13.89
N VAL A 72 -22.57 -4.60 -13.44
CA VAL A 72 -22.93 -5.09 -12.11
C VAL A 72 -23.93 -6.20 -12.32
N THR A 73 -23.52 -7.42 -12.04
CA THR A 73 -24.32 -8.62 -12.32
C THR A 73 -24.92 -9.17 -11.02
N TYR A 74 -26.24 -9.15 -10.89
CA TYR A 74 -26.95 -9.56 -9.69
C TYR A 74 -28.22 -10.35 -10.03
N ASN A 75 -28.72 -11.16 -9.11
CA ASN A 75 -29.94 -11.93 -9.32
C ASN A 75 -31.10 -11.43 -8.44
N THR A 76 -32.32 -11.43 -8.99
CA THR A 76 -33.57 -11.09 -8.29
C THR A 76 -34.62 -12.21 -8.50
N GLY A 77 -35.82 -12.04 -7.95
CA GLY A 77 -36.94 -12.98 -8.09
C GLY A 77 -37.16 -13.90 -6.89
N LEU A 78 -38.20 -14.73 -6.98
CA LEU A 78 -38.72 -15.47 -5.83
C LEU A 78 -37.85 -16.69 -5.50
N GLY A 79 -37.02 -16.56 -4.47
CA GLY A 79 -36.11 -17.61 -4.01
C GLY A 79 -34.63 -17.24 -4.07
N THR A 80 -34.27 -16.01 -4.49
CA THR A 80 -32.90 -15.51 -4.35
C THR A 80 -32.52 -15.37 -2.88
N THR A 81 -31.41 -15.98 -2.49
CA THR A 81 -30.79 -15.84 -1.16
C THR A 81 -29.46 -15.08 -1.19
N GLY A 82 -29.02 -14.64 -2.37
CA GLY A 82 -27.73 -13.99 -2.54
C GLY A 82 -27.73 -12.53 -2.07
N SER A 83 -26.53 -12.02 -1.80
CA SER A 83 -26.29 -10.68 -1.29
C SER A 83 -25.30 -9.90 -2.16
N ASP A 84 -25.60 -8.63 -2.39
CA ASP A 84 -24.73 -7.69 -3.08
C ASP A 84 -23.70 -7.08 -2.11
N TRP A 85 -22.44 -7.45 -2.29
CA TRP A 85 -21.31 -7.01 -1.49
C TRP A 85 -20.46 -6.01 -2.26
N TRP A 86 -20.21 -4.83 -1.67
CA TRP A 86 -19.52 -3.72 -2.31
C TRP A 86 -18.25 -3.34 -1.56
N PHE A 87 -17.14 -3.17 -2.26
CA PHE A 87 -15.90 -2.63 -1.70
C PHE A 87 -15.41 -1.47 -2.56
N ILE A 88 -15.06 -0.35 -1.93
CA ILE A 88 -14.64 0.86 -2.61
C ILE A 88 -13.30 1.30 -2.03
N THR A 89 -12.34 1.57 -2.93
CA THR A 89 -11.04 2.13 -2.59
C THR A 89 -10.67 3.21 -3.59
N TRP A 90 -10.11 4.32 -3.12
CA TRP A 90 -9.69 5.43 -3.99
C TRP A 90 -8.42 6.08 -3.49
N THR A 91 -7.65 6.65 -4.42
CA THR A 91 -6.44 7.41 -4.12
C THR A 91 -6.73 8.91 -4.22
N SER A 92 -6.33 9.67 -3.21
CA SER A 92 -6.43 11.13 -3.18
C SER A 92 -5.19 11.81 -3.78
N THR A 93 -5.27 13.11 -4.06
CA THR A 93 -4.12 13.90 -4.53
C THR A 93 -3.02 14.13 -3.49
N ASP A 94 -3.27 13.89 -2.20
CA ASP A 94 -2.25 13.86 -1.14
C ASP A 94 -1.68 12.44 -0.88
N GLU A 95 -1.75 11.57 -1.90
CA GLU A 95 -1.20 10.19 -1.90
C GLU A 95 -1.73 9.29 -0.77
N LYS A 96 -2.96 9.51 -0.30
CA LYS A 96 -3.65 8.58 0.61
C LYS A 96 -4.56 7.65 -0.15
N VAL A 97 -4.53 6.38 0.24
CA VAL A 97 -5.46 5.34 -0.23
C VAL A 97 -6.52 5.15 0.84
N TYR A 98 -7.76 5.43 0.48
CA TYR A 98 -8.94 5.27 1.31
C TYR A 98 -9.61 3.94 1.01
N ILE A 99 -10.16 3.29 2.03
CA ILE A 99 -10.75 1.95 1.95
C ILE A 99 -12.05 1.89 2.73
N THR A 100 -13.12 1.34 2.14
CA THR A 100 -14.38 1.06 2.86
C THR A 100 -14.16 0.16 4.07
N SER A 101 -14.59 0.64 5.22
CA SER A 101 -14.52 -0.06 6.51
C SER A 101 -15.92 -0.13 7.12
N PRO A 102 -16.81 -1.01 6.63
CA PRO A 102 -18.13 -1.19 7.21
C PRO A 102 -18.02 -1.59 8.68
N SER A 103 -18.82 -0.97 9.56
CA SER A 103 -18.78 -1.13 11.02
C SER A 103 -19.23 -2.52 11.53
N ASN A 104 -19.02 -3.57 10.75
CA ASN A 104 -19.10 -4.98 11.14
C ASN A 104 -17.89 -5.38 12.02
N ALA A 105 -16.92 -4.49 12.20
CA ALA A 105 -15.66 -4.66 12.95
C ALA A 105 -15.83 -5.08 14.44
N ALA A 106 -17.03 -5.03 15.00
CA ALA A 106 -17.31 -5.60 16.33
C ALA A 106 -17.18 -7.14 16.38
N ILE A 107 -17.31 -7.83 15.24
CA ILE A 107 -17.37 -9.30 15.16
C ILE A 107 -15.99 -9.95 14.97
N LEU A 108 -14.99 -9.21 14.47
CA LEU A 108 -13.76 -9.80 13.90
C LEU A 108 -12.52 -9.83 14.81
N LYS A 109 -12.62 -9.39 16.07
CA LYS A 109 -11.45 -9.28 16.97
C LYS A 109 -10.74 -10.60 17.31
N ASP A 110 -11.42 -11.74 17.19
CA ASP A 110 -10.93 -13.02 17.72
C ASP A 110 -10.44 -14.03 16.66
N GLN A 111 -10.62 -13.77 15.35
CA GLN A 111 -10.42 -14.79 14.31
C GLN A 111 -9.04 -14.75 13.61
N TYR A 112 -8.34 -13.62 13.60
CA TYR A 112 -7.04 -13.46 12.93
C TYR A 112 -5.91 -13.09 13.91
N ARG A 113 -5.39 -14.09 14.61
CA ARG A 113 -4.09 -14.01 15.31
C ARG A 113 -3.06 -14.88 14.59
N GLY A 114 -2.50 -14.36 13.50
CA GLY A 114 -1.51 -15.10 12.71
C GLY A 114 -0.71 -14.21 11.75
N ALA A 115 0.56 -13.99 12.11
CA ALA A 115 1.60 -13.40 11.27
C ALA A 115 1.39 -11.96 10.78
N LEU A 116 1.33 -10.98 11.71
CA LEU A 116 1.93 -9.63 11.59
C LEU A 116 1.87 -8.93 12.96
N VAL A 117 2.96 -8.29 13.40
CA VAL A 117 3.05 -7.54 14.69
C VAL A 117 3.74 -6.18 14.47
N HIS A 118 3.50 -5.57 13.30
CA HIS A 118 4.19 -4.35 12.86
C HIS A 118 3.25 -3.21 12.44
N PHE A 119 1.95 -3.38 12.63
CA PHE A 119 0.92 -2.43 12.20
C PHE A 119 -0.21 -2.30 13.24
N GLU A 120 0.16 -2.03 14.51
CA GLU A 120 -0.77 -2.04 15.65
C GLU A 120 -1.93 -1.03 15.53
N ASP A 121 -1.81 -0.03 14.63
CA ASP A 121 -2.80 1.01 14.36
C ASP A 121 -3.56 0.86 13.02
N MET A 122 -3.28 -0.15 12.18
CA MET A 122 -4.00 -0.32 10.91
C MET A 122 -5.39 -0.95 11.11
N SER A 123 -6.35 -0.59 10.25
CA SER A 123 -7.64 -1.27 10.26
C SER A 123 -7.52 -2.72 9.76
N HIS A 124 -8.32 -3.62 10.34
CA HIS A 124 -8.34 -5.05 9.98
C HIS A 124 -8.62 -5.30 8.48
N ILE A 125 -9.28 -4.37 7.78
CA ILE A 125 -9.56 -4.52 6.33
C ILE A 125 -8.29 -4.21 5.50
N LEU A 126 -7.47 -3.26 5.95
CA LEU A 126 -6.16 -2.99 5.35
C LEU A 126 -5.19 -4.15 5.61
N GLU A 127 -5.24 -4.77 6.80
CA GLU A 127 -4.47 -5.99 7.10
C GLU A 127 -4.86 -7.17 6.18
N ILE A 128 -6.16 -7.40 5.94
CA ILE A 128 -6.63 -8.41 4.98
C ILE A 128 -6.07 -8.14 3.58
N ALA A 129 -6.22 -6.91 3.08
CA ALA A 129 -5.74 -6.54 1.76
C ALA A 129 -4.22 -6.76 1.61
N ILE A 130 -3.43 -6.33 2.61
CA ILE A 130 -1.98 -6.55 2.65
C ILE A 130 -1.62 -8.04 2.69
N ASN A 131 -2.30 -8.84 3.51
CA ASN A 131 -2.09 -10.28 3.56
C ASN A 131 -2.45 -10.97 2.24
N ASN A 132 -3.49 -10.50 1.55
CA ASN A 132 -3.89 -11.02 0.24
C ASN A 132 -2.86 -10.66 -0.84
N ILE A 133 -2.28 -9.46 -0.82
CA ILE A 133 -1.11 -9.12 -1.66
C ILE A 133 0.01 -10.13 -1.38
N LEU A 134 0.45 -10.28 -0.14
CA LEU A 134 1.61 -11.11 0.23
C LEU A 134 1.46 -12.61 -0.13
N ARG A 135 0.22 -13.12 -0.20
CA ARG A 135 -0.11 -14.54 -0.44
C ARG A 135 -0.06 -14.98 -1.90
N ILE A 136 0.01 -14.06 -2.86
CA ILE A 136 -0.08 -14.40 -4.30
C ILE A 136 1.16 -15.21 -4.73
N GLN A 137 0.98 -16.49 -5.07
CA GLN A 137 2.11 -17.38 -5.37
C GLN A 137 2.50 -17.36 -6.85
N ASP A 138 1.56 -17.06 -7.73
CA ASP A 138 1.73 -17.09 -9.17
C ASP A 138 2.06 -15.68 -9.69
N LEU A 139 3.34 -15.43 -9.97
CA LEU A 139 3.82 -14.11 -10.35
C LEU A 139 3.31 -13.63 -11.72
N PRO A 140 3.29 -14.43 -12.80
CA PRO A 140 2.89 -13.94 -14.13
C PRO A 140 1.42 -13.46 -14.17
N THR A 141 0.50 -14.22 -13.58
CA THR A 141 -0.93 -13.84 -13.53
C THR A 141 -1.16 -12.58 -12.70
N PHE A 142 -0.25 -12.28 -11.77
CA PHE A 142 -0.28 -11.04 -11.00
C PHE A 142 0.45 -9.89 -11.68
N GLU A 143 1.57 -10.13 -12.38
CA GLU A 143 2.25 -9.12 -13.19
C GLU A 143 1.34 -8.64 -14.33
N ASP A 144 0.56 -9.52 -14.97
CA ASP A 144 -0.49 -9.15 -15.91
C ASP A 144 -1.59 -8.30 -15.22
N ALA A 145 -2.09 -8.72 -14.05
CA ALA A 145 -3.07 -7.95 -13.28
C ALA A 145 -2.54 -6.61 -12.73
N VAL A 146 -1.21 -6.47 -12.64
CA VAL A 146 -0.47 -5.29 -12.18
C VAL A 146 -0.06 -4.40 -13.36
N ALA A 147 0.06 -4.93 -14.58
CA ALA A 147 0.30 -4.14 -15.78
C ALA A 147 -0.87 -3.16 -16.06
N ASP A 148 -2.09 -3.50 -15.62
CA ASP A 148 -3.28 -2.65 -15.63
C ASP A 148 -3.23 -1.48 -14.61
N ILE A 149 -2.17 -1.31 -13.80
CA ILE A 149 -2.08 -0.31 -12.72
C ILE A 149 -1.79 1.12 -13.20
N GLU A 150 -1.91 1.42 -14.51
CA GLU A 150 -1.95 2.84 -14.93
C GLU A 150 -3.08 3.63 -14.25
N THR A 151 -4.14 2.97 -13.78
CA THR A 151 -5.21 3.58 -12.96
C THR A 151 -5.71 2.73 -11.77
N GLY A 152 -5.24 1.50 -11.56
CA GLY A 152 -5.83 0.56 -10.57
C GLY A 152 -5.17 0.55 -9.19
N SER A 153 -5.95 0.57 -8.11
CA SER A 153 -5.43 0.40 -6.73
C SER A 153 -5.02 -1.06 -6.46
N LEU A 154 -3.81 -1.27 -5.94
CA LEU A 154 -3.32 -2.60 -5.50
C LEU A 154 -4.25 -3.28 -4.49
N ILE A 155 -4.86 -2.48 -3.60
CA ILE A 155 -5.86 -2.96 -2.65
C ILE A 155 -7.09 -3.51 -3.37
N ALA A 156 -7.52 -2.89 -4.48
CA ALA A 156 -8.66 -3.37 -5.25
C ALA A 156 -8.37 -4.75 -5.88
N ILE A 157 -7.17 -4.95 -6.43
CA ILE A 157 -6.77 -6.25 -7.01
C ILE A 157 -6.75 -7.33 -5.92
N ALA A 158 -6.15 -7.04 -4.77
CA ALA A 158 -6.04 -7.98 -3.65
C ALA A 158 -7.40 -8.38 -3.06
N MET A 159 -8.34 -7.43 -2.95
CA MET A 159 -9.70 -7.67 -2.44
C MET A 159 -10.63 -8.27 -3.52
N PHE A 160 -10.31 -8.08 -4.80
CA PHE A 160 -11.04 -8.72 -5.91
C PHE A 160 -10.73 -10.21 -5.96
N ASN A 161 -9.45 -10.59 -5.87
CA ASN A 161 -9.00 -11.97 -5.99
C ASN A 161 -9.33 -12.85 -4.76
N ASP A 162 -9.63 -12.25 -3.60
CA ASP A 162 -10.11 -12.98 -2.41
C ASP A 162 -11.55 -13.47 -2.60
N GLN A 163 -11.86 -14.69 -2.18
CA GLN A 163 -13.24 -15.21 -2.17
C GLN A 163 -14.06 -14.62 -1.00
N SER A 164 -13.38 -14.02 -0.02
CA SER A 164 -14.00 -13.36 1.13
C SER A 164 -14.72 -12.06 0.76
N THR A 165 -15.87 -11.83 1.39
CA THR A 165 -16.56 -10.53 1.43
C THR A 165 -16.32 -9.77 2.74
N VAL A 166 -15.36 -10.22 3.58
CA VAL A 166 -14.98 -9.49 4.80
C VAL A 166 -14.41 -8.11 4.43
N GLY A 167 -15.01 -7.06 4.98
CA GLY A 167 -14.69 -5.66 4.64
C GLY A 167 -15.54 -5.07 3.53
N PHE A 168 -16.37 -5.87 2.86
CA PHE A 168 -17.35 -5.36 1.91
C PHE A 168 -18.60 -4.87 2.65
N LYS A 169 -19.17 -3.77 2.16
CA LYS A 169 -20.45 -3.21 2.58
C LYS A 169 -21.58 -3.91 1.81
N GLN A 170 -22.52 -4.54 2.51
CA GLN A 170 -23.74 -5.02 1.87
C GLN A 170 -24.60 -3.84 1.41
N HIS A 171 -25.07 -3.88 0.16
CA HIS A 171 -26.04 -2.93 -0.39
C HIS A 171 -26.82 -3.63 -1.51
N MET A 172 -27.98 -4.17 -1.15
CA MET A 172 -28.83 -4.97 -2.04
C MET A 172 -29.32 -4.16 -3.23
N LEU A 173 -29.30 -4.81 -4.41
CA LEU A 173 -30.00 -4.35 -5.61
C LEU A 173 -31.30 -5.14 -5.78
N THR A 174 -32.33 -4.50 -6.32
CA THR A 174 -33.64 -5.12 -6.54
C THR A 174 -34.11 -4.96 -7.99
N ASP A 175 -35.30 -5.46 -8.30
CA ASP A 175 -35.95 -5.29 -9.61
C ASP A 175 -36.18 -3.81 -9.97
N GLU A 176 -36.18 -2.90 -8.99
CA GLU A 176 -36.26 -1.45 -9.22
C GLU A 176 -34.95 -0.88 -9.82
N ASP A 177 -33.82 -1.57 -9.63
CA ASP A 177 -32.49 -1.09 -10.07
C ASP A 177 -32.10 -1.59 -11.47
N ILE A 178 -32.97 -2.34 -12.15
CA ILE A 178 -32.72 -2.90 -13.48
C ILE A 178 -32.48 -1.75 -14.49
N GLU A 179 -31.36 -1.85 -15.23
CA GLU A 179 -30.87 -0.81 -16.15
C GLU A 179 -30.62 0.57 -15.51
N GLN A 180 -30.64 0.68 -14.17
CA GLN A 180 -30.30 1.91 -13.44
C GLN A 180 -28.82 1.94 -13.02
N CYS A 181 -28.31 3.14 -12.73
CA CYS A 181 -26.96 3.28 -12.17
C CYS A 181 -26.96 3.46 -10.66
N THR A 182 -26.34 2.49 -9.97
CA THR A 182 -25.87 2.68 -8.58
C THR A 182 -24.84 3.81 -8.56
N THR A 183 -25.02 4.75 -7.65
CA THR A 183 -24.14 5.91 -7.48
C THR A 183 -23.29 5.72 -6.23
N VAL A 184 -21.98 5.58 -6.41
CA VAL A 184 -21.00 5.61 -5.31
C VAL A 184 -20.68 7.06 -5.02
N VAL A 185 -21.17 7.57 -3.89
CA VAL A 185 -20.92 8.94 -3.44
C VAL A 185 -19.80 8.95 -2.40
N ILE A 186 -18.69 9.59 -2.74
CA ILE A 186 -17.58 9.88 -1.82
C ILE A 186 -17.86 11.26 -1.18
N LYS A 187 -18.06 11.28 0.13
CA LYS A 187 -18.51 12.46 0.91
C LYS A 187 -17.34 13.34 1.37
N GLU A 188 -17.65 14.56 1.80
CA GLU A 188 -16.69 15.52 2.37
C GLU A 188 -15.93 14.99 3.59
N ASP A 189 -16.56 14.15 4.41
CA ASP A 189 -15.97 13.46 5.56
C ASP A 189 -15.23 12.16 5.19
N ASN A 190 -15.09 11.88 3.89
CA ASN A 190 -14.61 10.63 3.30
C ASN A 190 -15.52 9.41 3.55
N SER A 191 -16.72 9.55 4.10
CA SER A 191 -17.67 8.43 4.12
C SER A 191 -18.16 8.08 2.72
N ILE A 192 -18.62 6.84 2.53
CA ILE A 192 -19.26 6.39 1.29
C ILE A 192 -20.76 6.24 1.49
N VAL A 193 -21.53 6.71 0.51
CA VAL A 193 -22.95 6.36 0.34
C VAL A 193 -23.14 5.66 -0.99
N LEU A 194 -23.68 4.45 -0.97
CA LEU A 194 -24.18 3.74 -2.14
C LEU A 194 -25.65 4.13 -2.33
N GLN A 195 -25.99 4.66 -3.50
CA GLN A 195 -27.35 5.13 -3.84
C GLN A 195 -27.86 4.46 -5.12
N SER A 196 -28.88 3.63 -4.98
CA SER A 196 -29.61 2.99 -6.08
C SER A 196 -31.05 3.54 -6.12
N LEU A 197 -31.92 3.06 -7.01
CA LEU A 197 -33.32 3.47 -7.01
C LEU A 197 -34.07 2.87 -5.81
N SER A 198 -33.79 1.59 -5.53
CA SER A 198 -34.38 0.82 -4.42
C SER A 198 -34.02 1.31 -3.01
N GLY A 199 -32.95 2.10 -2.87
CA GLY A 199 -32.55 2.63 -1.58
C GLY A 199 -31.12 3.17 -1.51
N SER A 200 -30.65 3.40 -0.30
CA SER A 200 -29.28 3.87 -0.05
C SER A 200 -28.70 3.24 1.20
N SER A 201 -27.38 3.03 1.19
CA SER A 201 -26.65 2.54 2.36
C SER A 201 -25.32 3.28 2.53
N SER A 202 -24.83 3.39 3.76
CA SER A 202 -23.60 4.12 4.06
C SER A 202 -22.55 3.25 4.75
N THR A 203 -21.28 3.62 4.59
CA THR A 203 -20.14 3.06 5.30
C THR A 203 -19.09 4.15 5.59
N ILE A 204 -18.36 4.00 6.69
CA ILE A 204 -17.15 4.78 6.95
C ILE A 204 -15.96 4.18 6.19
N THR A 205 -14.82 4.87 6.23
CA THR A 205 -13.56 4.43 5.64
C THR A 205 -12.40 4.52 6.61
N THR A 206 -11.37 3.73 6.33
CA THR A 206 -10.00 3.98 6.83
C THR A 206 -9.18 4.63 5.72
N ALA A 207 -8.01 5.17 6.06
CA ALA A 207 -7.03 5.65 5.08
C ALA A 207 -5.62 5.20 5.50
N THR A 208 -4.73 5.07 4.52
CA THR A 208 -3.29 4.85 4.73
C THR A 208 -2.50 5.57 3.64
N ASP A 209 -1.22 5.82 3.88
CA ASP A 209 -0.35 6.44 2.87
C ASP A 209 -0.02 5.43 1.76
N LYS A 210 -0.10 5.88 0.50
CA LYS A 210 0.17 5.03 -0.68
C LYS A 210 1.57 4.43 -0.64
N GLU A 211 2.57 5.17 -0.13
CA GLU A 211 3.94 4.69 0.04
C GLU A 211 4.01 3.41 0.89
N LEU A 212 3.13 3.22 1.88
CA LEU A 212 3.09 1.99 2.70
C LEU A 212 2.58 0.79 1.92
N ILE A 213 1.53 0.96 1.10
CA ILE A 213 0.98 -0.11 0.25
C ILE A 213 2.00 -0.47 -0.84
N ASP A 214 2.57 0.54 -1.48
CA ASP A 214 3.60 0.38 -2.49
C ASP A 214 4.85 -0.32 -1.91
N ALA A 215 5.27 -0.01 -0.68
CA ALA A 215 6.38 -0.65 0.01
C ALA A 215 6.11 -2.13 0.35
N VAL A 216 4.90 -2.47 0.83
CA VAL A 216 4.48 -3.86 1.05
C VAL A 216 4.52 -4.67 -0.25
N PHE A 217 4.04 -4.08 -1.33
CA PHE A 217 4.07 -4.69 -2.66
C PHE A 217 5.51 -4.85 -3.20
N ALA A 218 6.33 -3.81 -3.04
CA ALA A 218 7.74 -3.78 -3.45
C ALA A 218 8.60 -4.84 -2.76
N HIS A 219 8.32 -5.15 -1.50
CA HIS A 219 8.94 -6.26 -0.76
C HIS A 219 8.63 -7.63 -1.41
N ARG A 220 7.58 -7.75 -2.22
CA ARG A 220 7.04 -9.05 -2.64
C ARG A 220 7.05 -9.33 -4.16
N TYR A 221 6.89 -8.32 -5.05
CA TYR A 221 6.62 -8.59 -6.48
C TYR A 221 7.38 -7.85 -7.58
N GLN A 222 7.98 -6.66 -7.38
CA GLN A 222 8.58 -5.93 -8.52
C GLN A 222 9.94 -5.34 -8.24
N ASN A 223 10.95 -5.88 -8.94
CA ASN A 223 12.30 -5.34 -9.12
C ASN A 223 12.83 -4.58 -7.90
N THR A 224 12.69 -5.19 -6.72
CA THR A 224 13.46 -4.76 -5.56
C THR A 224 14.91 -5.00 -5.92
N ILE A 225 15.74 -3.95 -5.85
CA ILE A 225 17.19 -4.11 -6.04
C ILE A 225 17.63 -5.21 -5.05
N PRO A 226 18.45 -6.20 -5.44
CA PRO A 226 18.83 -7.32 -4.58
C PRO A 226 19.51 -6.88 -3.28
N SER A 227 18.71 -6.53 -2.27
CA SER A 227 19.17 -6.07 -0.98
C SER A 227 19.85 -7.21 -0.24
N ALA A 228 20.96 -6.89 0.41
CA ALA A 228 21.68 -7.82 1.28
C ALA A 228 20.81 -8.33 2.45
N ASP A 229 19.69 -7.64 2.76
CA ASP A 229 18.80 -7.97 3.86
C ASP A 229 17.34 -7.50 3.61
N THR A 230 16.73 -7.90 2.48
CA THR A 230 15.32 -7.58 2.14
C THR A 230 14.34 -7.87 3.29
N THR A 231 14.54 -8.98 3.99
CA THR A 231 13.73 -9.50 5.10
C THR A 231 13.65 -8.55 6.31
N ASN A 232 14.65 -7.68 6.47
CA ASN A 232 14.71 -6.70 7.54
C ASN A 232 14.44 -5.27 7.08
N CYS A 233 14.12 -5.04 5.81
CA CYS A 233 13.75 -3.70 5.35
C CYS A 233 12.39 -3.26 5.92
N THR A 234 12.33 -2.03 6.45
CA THR A 234 11.14 -1.44 7.10
C THR A 234 10.58 -0.24 6.36
N ARG A 235 11.32 0.32 5.39
CA ARG A 235 10.87 1.43 4.53
C ARG A 235 11.57 1.33 3.18
N PHE A 236 10.82 1.54 2.10
CA PHE A 236 11.31 1.53 0.73
C PHE A 236 11.08 2.90 0.08
N THR A 237 11.77 3.17 -1.03
CA THR A 237 11.46 4.32 -1.90
C THR A 237 11.61 3.93 -3.36
N LYS A 238 10.82 4.55 -4.24
CA LYS A 238 10.90 4.31 -5.69
C LYS A 238 12.01 5.14 -6.30
N VAL A 239 12.84 4.53 -7.15
CA VAL A 239 13.88 5.19 -7.93
C VAL A 239 13.21 5.88 -9.13
N LYS A 240 13.32 7.20 -9.24
CA LYS A 240 12.74 7.94 -10.38
C LYS A 240 13.64 7.79 -11.62
N PRO A 241 13.10 8.02 -12.83
CA PRO A 241 13.93 8.14 -14.03
C PRO A 241 15.05 9.17 -13.81
N SER A 242 16.28 8.83 -14.21
CA SER A 242 17.50 9.64 -14.09
C SER A 242 18.03 9.98 -12.68
N GLU A 243 17.47 9.43 -11.59
CA GLU A 243 18.09 9.55 -10.26
C GLU A 243 19.29 8.60 -10.10
N GLY A 244 20.39 9.10 -9.53
CA GLY A 244 21.49 8.28 -9.02
C GLY A 244 21.31 7.91 -7.54
N CYS A 245 22.15 7.02 -7.02
CA CYS A 245 22.10 6.56 -5.62
C CYS A 245 22.01 7.71 -4.63
N ASP A 246 22.83 8.74 -4.84
CA ASP A 246 22.93 9.89 -3.95
C ASP A 246 21.67 10.75 -3.98
N ASP A 247 20.96 10.83 -5.11
CA ASP A 247 19.69 11.55 -5.23
C ASP A 247 18.58 10.81 -4.48
N VAL A 248 18.49 9.49 -4.68
CA VAL A 248 17.52 8.63 -3.98
C VAL A 248 17.78 8.67 -2.46
N ALA A 249 19.04 8.53 -2.04
CA ALA A 249 19.43 8.55 -0.64
C ALA A 249 19.13 9.90 0.03
N ARG A 250 19.53 11.02 -0.59
CA ARG A 250 19.22 12.38 -0.10
C ARG A 250 17.72 12.60 0.00
N ARG A 251 16.94 12.19 -1.00
CA ARG A 251 15.47 12.31 -1.01
C ARG A 251 14.80 11.47 0.07
N ALA A 252 15.33 10.27 0.36
CA ALA A 252 14.80 9.39 1.40
C ALA A 252 15.29 9.72 2.83
N GLY A 253 16.19 10.70 2.98
CA GLY A 253 16.76 11.11 4.26
C GLY A 253 17.77 10.12 4.85
N VAL A 254 18.53 9.42 3.99
CA VAL A 254 19.56 8.44 4.40
C VAL A 254 20.93 8.76 3.79
N HIS A 255 21.99 8.24 4.40
CA HIS A 255 23.35 8.39 3.86
C HIS A 255 23.52 7.58 2.55
N PRO A 256 24.17 8.11 1.50
CA PRO A 256 24.38 7.38 0.24
C PRO A 256 25.07 6.03 0.42
N ASP A 257 26.09 5.93 1.29
CA ASP A 257 26.78 4.66 1.54
C ASP A 257 25.86 3.63 2.22
N PHE A 258 25.06 4.05 3.20
CA PHE A 258 24.06 3.19 3.82
C PHE A 258 23.02 2.70 2.80
N PHE A 259 22.55 3.61 1.93
CA PHE A 259 21.65 3.26 0.83
C PHE A 259 22.28 2.26 -0.16
N LYS A 260 23.56 2.44 -0.53
CA LYS A 260 24.27 1.51 -1.41
C LYS A 260 24.40 0.14 -0.74
N TYR A 261 24.83 0.09 0.52
CA TYR A 261 25.00 -1.13 1.30
C TYR A 261 23.72 -1.95 1.44
N ILE A 262 22.64 -1.34 1.93
CA ILE A 262 21.38 -2.08 2.16
C ILE A 262 20.71 -2.53 0.86
N ASN A 263 21.13 -2.02 -0.31
CA ASN A 263 20.64 -2.44 -1.63
C ASN A 263 21.67 -3.23 -2.44
N SER A 264 22.81 -3.64 -1.85
CA SER A 264 23.93 -4.32 -2.54
C SER A 264 24.44 -3.60 -3.80
N LEU A 265 24.34 -2.27 -3.83
CA LEU A 265 24.81 -1.45 -4.95
C LEU A 265 26.32 -1.26 -4.87
N ASP A 266 26.98 -1.30 -6.03
CA ASP A 266 28.40 -0.98 -6.15
C ASP A 266 28.68 0.53 -5.98
N THR A 267 29.97 0.90 -5.95
CA THR A 267 30.41 2.30 -5.76
C THR A 267 29.87 3.23 -6.84
N GLU A 268 29.82 2.73 -8.08
CA GLU A 268 29.37 3.43 -9.29
C GLU A 268 27.84 3.48 -9.42
N CYS A 269 27.11 2.85 -8.48
CA CYS A 269 25.66 2.73 -8.52
C CYS A 269 25.14 1.93 -9.74
N GLY A 270 25.96 1.09 -10.36
CA GLY A 270 25.70 0.46 -11.66
C GLY A 270 24.49 -0.47 -11.72
N ASN A 271 24.08 -1.03 -10.58
CA ASN A 271 22.91 -1.90 -10.45
C ASN A 271 21.62 -1.17 -9.97
N LEU A 272 21.64 0.17 -9.91
CA LEU A 272 20.44 0.97 -9.60
C LEU A 272 19.53 1.03 -10.84
N CYS A 273 18.44 0.28 -10.83
CA CYS A 273 17.47 0.31 -11.92
C CYS A 273 16.39 1.41 -11.72
N ALA A 274 16.09 2.16 -12.77
CA ALA A 274 15.05 3.19 -12.74
C ALA A 274 13.66 2.54 -12.65
N GLY A 275 12.77 3.13 -11.85
CA GLY A 275 11.44 2.58 -11.56
C GLY A 275 11.41 1.49 -10.49
N CYS A 276 12.57 0.97 -10.10
CA CYS A 276 12.72 -0.05 -9.06
C CYS A 276 12.47 0.50 -7.65
N TRP A 277 12.27 -0.41 -6.70
CA TRP A 277 12.16 -0.07 -5.29
C TRP A 277 13.45 -0.41 -4.56
N ALA A 278 13.90 0.55 -3.75
CA ALA A 278 15.13 0.44 -2.98
C ALA A 278 14.82 0.59 -1.48
N CYS A 279 15.46 -0.22 -0.64
CA CYS A 279 15.36 -0.13 0.80
C CYS A 279 16.00 1.18 1.32
N VAL A 280 15.38 1.80 2.32
CA VAL A 280 15.81 3.06 2.96
C VAL A 280 15.59 3.07 4.49
N ALA A 281 15.30 1.93 5.11
CA ALA A 281 15.39 1.69 6.56
C ALA A 281 15.39 0.19 6.86
N LEU A 282 16.05 -0.24 7.94
CA LEU A 282 16.04 -1.63 8.44
C LEU A 282 15.33 -1.74 9.80
N LYS A 283 15.07 -2.96 10.26
CA LYS A 283 14.68 -3.25 11.65
C LYS A 283 15.82 -2.88 12.61
N ARG A 284 15.47 -2.42 13.82
CA ARG A 284 16.45 -2.05 14.86
C ARG A 284 17.39 -3.20 15.23
N GLU A 285 16.89 -4.44 15.28
CA GLU A 285 17.71 -5.62 15.59
C GLU A 285 18.71 -5.96 14.46
N ALA A 286 18.35 -5.68 13.20
CA ALA A 286 19.24 -5.88 12.06
C ALA A 286 20.35 -4.83 12.00
N MET A 287 20.05 -3.57 12.37
CA MET A 287 21.08 -2.54 12.58
C MET A 287 22.11 -2.96 13.63
N ASP A 288 21.68 -3.65 14.70
CA ASP A 288 22.55 -4.11 15.79
C ASP A 288 23.37 -5.37 15.41
N ALA A 289 22.85 -6.21 14.52
CA ALA A 289 23.59 -7.34 13.92
C ALA A 289 24.56 -6.90 12.79
N SER A 290 24.31 -5.74 12.18
CA SER A 290 25.05 -5.20 11.03
C SER A 290 26.27 -4.33 11.40
N ILE A 291 26.74 -4.37 12.66
CA ILE A 291 27.86 -3.53 13.16
C ILE A 291 29.25 -4.04 12.68
N THR A 292 29.38 -4.21 11.37
CA THR A 292 30.64 -4.05 10.62
C THR A 292 30.49 -3.07 9.45
N TYR A 293 29.31 -2.51 9.20
CA TYR A 293 29.16 -1.35 8.33
C TYR A 293 29.29 -0.06 9.16
N THR A 294 30.39 0.67 8.99
CA THR A 294 30.63 1.94 9.67
C THR A 294 29.89 3.08 8.95
N PRO A 295 28.89 3.75 9.55
CA PRO A 295 28.05 4.77 8.88
C PRO A 295 28.75 6.10 8.53
N HIS A 296 30.08 6.10 8.49
CA HIS A 296 30.96 7.24 8.69
C HIS A 296 32.17 7.15 7.77
N GLY A 297 31.98 6.74 6.51
CA GLY A 297 33.08 6.53 5.55
C GLY A 297 34.23 5.69 6.12
N THR A 298 35.46 6.11 5.85
CA THR A 298 36.66 5.49 6.42
C THR A 298 36.93 6.05 7.83
N LEU A 299 36.89 5.18 8.84
CA LEU A 299 37.27 5.56 10.21
C LEU A 299 38.76 5.91 10.31
N LEU A 300 39.12 6.77 11.26
CA LEU A 300 40.51 6.97 11.67
C LEU A 300 41.16 5.63 12.08
N PRO A 301 42.29 5.22 11.46
CA PRO A 301 42.93 3.93 11.76
C PRO A 301 43.56 3.87 13.16
N THR A 302 43.66 5.01 13.84
CA THR A 302 44.23 5.19 15.17
C THR A 302 43.20 5.07 16.30
N ILE A 303 41.90 4.92 16.00
CA ILE A 303 40.87 4.65 17.01
C ILE A 303 41.19 3.32 17.71
N PRO A 304 41.26 3.28 19.06
CA PRO A 304 41.53 2.04 19.79
C PRO A 304 40.45 0.98 19.52
N ARG A 305 40.87 -0.25 19.16
CA ARG A 305 39.95 -1.36 18.82
C ARG A 305 38.98 -1.77 19.94
N ASN A 306 39.26 -1.36 21.18
CA ASN A 306 38.47 -1.62 22.37
C ASN A 306 37.58 -0.42 22.79
N LEU A 307 37.51 0.65 21.98
CA LEU A 307 36.69 1.83 22.26
C LEU A 307 35.31 1.71 21.62
N THR A 308 34.27 1.54 22.45
CA THR A 308 32.87 1.48 21.97
C THR A 308 32.35 2.89 21.67
N CYS A 309 32.51 3.32 20.42
CA CYS A 309 32.08 4.65 19.97
C CYS A 309 30.60 4.68 19.55
N ASN A 310 29.86 5.71 19.96
CA ASN A 310 28.44 5.91 19.61
C ASN A 310 28.14 7.26 18.92
N LYS A 311 29.12 8.16 18.77
CA LYS A 311 28.99 9.39 17.99
C LYS A 311 30.32 9.72 17.32
N PHE A 312 30.27 10.10 16.06
CA PHE A 312 31.44 10.37 15.23
C PHE A 312 31.40 11.77 14.63
N ILE A 313 32.54 12.25 14.13
CA ILE A 313 32.67 13.48 13.36
C ILE A 313 33.68 13.28 12.22
N GLU A 314 33.36 13.80 11.04
CA GLU A 314 34.30 13.88 9.91
C GLU A 314 35.33 14.99 10.13
N MET A 315 36.61 14.73 9.85
CA MET A 315 37.67 15.74 9.80
C MET A 315 37.69 16.46 8.45
N GLN A 316 37.74 17.79 8.46
CA GLN A 316 37.77 18.64 7.25
C GLN A 316 39.22 19.01 6.84
N ASP A 317 39.40 19.58 5.64
CA ASP A 317 40.64 20.15 5.03
C ASP A 317 42.01 19.77 5.66
N ASP A 318 42.84 20.68 6.18
CA ASP A 318 42.68 22.03 6.74
C ASP A 318 42.18 22.13 8.19
N GLU A 319 41.56 21.09 8.77
CA GLU A 319 41.35 20.98 10.21
C GLU A 319 42.33 20.01 10.91
N GLY A 320 42.85 20.43 12.06
CA GLY A 320 43.56 19.56 12.99
C GLY A 320 42.62 18.92 14.03
N CYS A 321 43.21 18.19 14.97
CA CYS A 321 42.47 17.56 16.07
C CYS A 321 41.79 18.59 16.99
N ASP A 322 42.41 19.74 17.23
CA ASP A 322 41.90 20.73 18.18
C ASP A 322 40.67 21.44 17.60
N GLU A 323 40.74 21.82 16.32
CA GLU A 323 39.65 22.39 15.54
C GLU A 323 38.48 21.39 15.44
N THR A 324 38.78 20.14 15.08
CA THR A 324 37.78 19.05 15.03
C THR A 324 37.11 18.81 16.38
N ALA A 325 37.89 18.78 17.48
CA ALA A 325 37.37 18.57 18.83
C ALA A 325 36.46 19.72 19.28
N LEU A 326 36.86 20.97 19.02
CA LEU A 326 36.04 22.14 19.31
C LEU A 326 34.73 22.12 18.51
N ARG A 327 34.77 21.77 17.21
CA ARG A 327 33.58 21.60 16.36
C ARG A 327 32.67 20.45 16.84
N ALA A 328 33.25 19.39 17.40
CA ALA A 328 32.51 18.28 18.02
C ALA A 328 31.90 18.60 19.40
N GLY A 329 32.31 19.70 20.04
CA GLY A 329 31.92 20.04 21.41
C GLY A 329 32.61 19.19 22.49
N ILE A 330 33.79 18.64 22.21
CA ILE A 330 34.57 17.79 23.13
C ILE A 330 35.92 18.45 23.45
N HIS A 331 36.41 18.25 24.68
CA HIS A 331 37.71 18.78 25.10
C HIS A 331 38.85 18.18 24.24
N PRO A 332 39.77 18.97 23.65
CA PRO A 332 40.77 18.45 22.71
C PRO A 332 41.65 17.32 23.24
N GLN A 333 41.99 17.34 24.54
CA GLN A 333 42.71 16.22 25.16
C GLN A 333 41.89 14.92 25.15
N LYS A 334 40.59 14.98 25.47
CA LYS A 334 39.71 13.80 25.47
C LYS A 334 39.52 13.26 24.04
N PHE A 335 39.46 14.15 23.05
CA PHE A 335 39.45 13.78 21.64
C PHE A 335 40.72 13.02 21.25
N ARG A 336 41.90 13.48 21.67
CA ARG A 336 43.17 12.77 21.45
C ARG A 336 43.19 11.40 22.14
N GLU A 337 42.78 11.32 23.41
CA GLU A 337 42.71 10.06 24.15
C GLU A 337 41.80 9.01 23.46
N MET A 338 40.72 9.48 22.80
CA MET A 338 39.77 8.63 22.08
C MET A 338 40.22 8.24 20.66
N ASN A 339 41.13 8.98 20.02
CA ASN A 339 41.43 8.83 18.58
C ASN A 339 42.90 8.69 18.22
N PHE A 340 43.83 9.11 19.09
CA PHE A 340 45.27 9.22 18.82
C PHE A 340 46.11 8.88 20.07
N PRO A 341 46.05 7.62 20.57
CA PRO A 341 46.65 7.23 21.86
C PRO A 341 48.18 7.37 21.91
N ASP A 342 48.88 7.40 20.76
CA ASP A 342 50.34 7.58 20.66
C ASP A 342 50.79 9.06 20.51
N GLU A 343 49.85 10.02 20.59
CA GLU A 343 49.93 11.50 20.46
C GLU A 343 50.60 12.08 19.20
N ARG A 344 51.55 11.38 18.59
CA ARG A 344 52.43 11.87 17.51
C ARG A 344 51.72 12.04 16.17
N ASP A 345 50.63 11.30 15.95
CA ASP A 345 49.87 11.28 14.68
C ASP A 345 48.80 12.37 14.55
N CYS A 346 48.51 13.07 15.65
CA CYS A 346 47.57 14.21 15.70
C CYS A 346 48.16 15.51 15.09
N LYS A 347 49.37 15.44 14.50
CA LYS A 347 50.04 16.56 13.80
C LYS A 347 49.93 16.51 12.27
N ARG A 348 49.13 15.59 11.73
CA ARG A 348 48.87 15.44 10.30
C ARG A 348 47.39 15.73 10.04
N SER A 349 47.07 16.26 8.86
CA SER A 349 45.67 16.30 8.43
C SER A 349 45.18 14.91 8.05
N TRP A 350 43.91 14.64 8.30
CA TRP A 350 43.23 13.38 8.04
C TRP A 350 41.86 13.63 7.37
N PRO A 351 41.81 14.35 6.23
CA PRO A 351 40.55 14.83 5.66
C PRO A 351 39.65 13.68 5.21
N ASN A 352 38.35 13.83 5.40
CA ASN A 352 37.30 12.84 5.08
C ASN A 352 37.42 11.53 5.90
N LEU A 353 38.25 11.49 6.94
CA LEU A 353 38.26 10.40 7.92
C LEU A 353 37.43 10.77 9.14
N TRP A 354 36.81 9.75 9.74
CA TRP A 354 35.86 9.96 10.83
C TRP A 354 36.43 9.54 12.19
N ALA A 355 36.33 10.47 13.13
CA ALA A 355 36.82 10.39 14.49
C ALA A 355 35.70 10.14 15.50
N CYS A 356 35.99 9.41 16.57
CA CYS A 356 35.09 9.20 17.68
C CYS A 356 34.97 10.44 18.58
N VAL A 357 33.74 10.84 18.92
CA VAL A 357 33.45 12.01 19.79
C VAL A 357 32.52 11.70 20.96
N SER A 358 31.99 10.48 21.04
CA SER A 358 31.33 9.96 22.24
C SER A 358 31.45 8.44 22.32
N THR A 359 31.50 7.93 23.55
CA THR A 359 31.35 6.50 23.84
C THR A 359 29.99 6.24 24.49
N ILE A 360 29.65 4.95 24.60
CA ILE A 360 28.61 4.47 25.53
C ILE A 360 29.15 4.54 26.97
#